data_AF-A0A7S2MXW8-F1
#
_entry.id   AF-A0A7S2MXW8-F1
#
_cell.length_a   1.000
_cell.length_b   1.000
_cell.length_c   1.000
_cell.angle_alpha   90.00
_cell.angle_beta   90.00
_cell.angle_gamma   90.00
#
_symmetry.space_group_name_H-M   'P 1'
#
loop_
_entity.id
_entity.type
_entity.pdbx_description
1 polymer ?
#
loop_
_entity_poly.entity_id
_entity_poly.type
_entity_poly.pdbx_seq_one_letter_code
_entity_poly.pdbx_strand_id
1 'polypeptide(L)'
;AEGKKKAKPTLNVHDVAATAVGIRTNYHSDKNKNGWSKVKVVFDFDRRVPAGPYQVDLSAAECAVFRNKPDDADFDDEEKLEAATKKYEGAKMIPTREEAARGFSLQVMQLSERGGTWMPVGDIMKPLTIEDSQADDKESDESRVACESAVLELSVGAAGVITTTLMTDGKSVLQATKSARNSTIRYYFFVLLAILFFGGFLVKSYWEEKVYERDTRRVLAFYKHAVPGSIHDGDERQARYLVWKYRNKKDKLWRRLEVKYGHPVLQEWEWPEDDEKEKEDEETVDDLDSESEDDEPEF
;
A
#
# COMPACT_ATOMS: atom_id res chain seq x y z
N ALA A 1 -33.42 -20.60 34.80
CA ALA A 1 -33.04 -19.34 35.47
C ALA A 1 -32.97 -18.25 34.41
N GLU A 2 -34.09 -17.58 34.16
CA GLU A 2 -34.17 -16.48 33.18
C GLU A 2 -33.49 -15.24 33.76
N GLY A 3 -32.51 -14.71 33.02
CA GLY A 3 -31.75 -13.54 33.41
C GLY A 3 -32.65 -12.31 33.53
N LYS A 4 -32.67 -11.70 34.72
CA LYS A 4 -33.31 -10.41 34.98
C LYS A 4 -32.82 -9.38 33.95
N LYS A 5 -33.69 -8.99 33.03
CA LYS A 5 -33.47 -7.85 32.13
C LYS A 5 -33.34 -6.59 33.00
N LYS A 6 -32.12 -6.06 33.14
CA LYS A 6 -31.87 -4.79 33.81
C LYS A 6 -32.66 -3.70 33.07
N ALA A 7 -33.54 -3.00 33.80
CA ALA A 7 -34.30 -1.88 33.25
C ALA A 7 -33.32 -0.86 32.66
N LYS A 8 -33.47 -0.56 31.36
CA LYS A 8 -32.77 0.58 30.75
C LYS A 8 -33.37 1.85 31.34
N PRO A 9 -32.59 2.75 31.94
CA PRO A 9 -33.11 4.02 32.43
C PRO A 9 -33.76 4.79 31.27
N THR A 10 -34.99 5.27 31.47
CA THR A 10 -35.80 5.96 30.47
C THR A 10 -35.24 7.35 30.11
N LEU A 11 -34.34 7.87 30.95
CA LEU A 11 -33.67 9.15 30.79
C LEU A 11 -32.17 8.92 30.73
N ASN A 12 -31.59 9.16 29.55
CA ASN A 12 -30.16 9.03 29.33
C ASN A 12 -29.52 10.39 29.63
N VAL A 13 -29.05 10.56 30.86
CA VAL A 13 -28.32 11.77 31.29
C VAL A 13 -26.89 11.64 30.79
N HIS A 14 -26.40 12.66 30.09
CA HIS A 14 -25.04 12.72 29.57
C HIS A 14 -24.36 13.99 30.04
N ASP A 15 -23.08 13.87 30.37
CA ASP A 15 -22.24 15.03 30.64
C ASP A 15 -22.02 15.80 29.34
N VAL A 16 -22.32 17.09 29.41
CA VAL A 16 -22.20 18.04 28.30
C VAL A 16 -21.03 18.95 28.62
N ALA A 17 -20.28 19.37 27.59
CA ALA A 17 -19.21 20.34 27.77
C ALA A 17 -19.79 21.65 28.34
N ALA A 18 -19.35 22.04 29.54
CA ALA A 18 -19.73 23.31 30.16
C ALA A 18 -19.09 24.54 29.49
N THR A 19 -18.14 24.31 28.58
CA THR A 19 -17.31 25.35 27.96
C THR A 19 -17.02 24.98 26.51
N ALA A 20 -17.03 25.96 25.61
CA ALA A 20 -16.56 25.74 24.24
C ALA A 20 -15.05 26.00 24.15
N VAL A 21 -14.37 25.23 23.30
CA VAL A 21 -12.93 25.29 23.08
C VAL A 21 -12.66 25.40 21.59
N GLY A 22 -11.78 26.31 21.25
CA GLY A 22 -11.35 26.54 19.89
C GLY A 22 -9.85 26.74 19.79
N ILE A 23 -9.37 26.74 18.56
CA ILE A 23 -7.97 26.96 18.24
C ILE A 23 -7.88 28.16 17.31
N ARG A 24 -6.91 29.03 17.56
CA ARG A 24 -6.45 30.00 16.58
C ARG A 24 -5.01 29.71 16.22
N THR A 25 -4.67 29.95 14.97
CA THR A 25 -3.35 29.69 14.40
C THR A 25 -2.77 30.99 13.86
N ASN A 26 -1.46 31.09 13.87
CA ASN A 26 -0.73 32.15 13.20
C ASN A 26 0.36 31.50 12.35
N TYR A 27 0.27 31.72 11.03
CA TYR A 27 1.21 31.18 10.04
C TYR A 27 2.37 32.14 9.74
N HIS A 28 2.26 33.39 10.19
CA HIS A 28 3.25 34.45 9.98
C HIS A 28 3.68 34.92 11.37
N SER A 29 4.89 34.51 11.79
CA SER A 29 5.56 34.88 13.05
C SER A 29 5.12 36.23 13.66
N ASP A 30 5.24 36.39 14.99
CA ASP A 30 4.84 37.56 15.82
C ASP A 30 5.06 39.00 15.29
N LYS A 31 5.77 39.19 14.18
CA LYS A 31 5.89 40.44 13.43
C LYS A 31 4.54 41.04 13.01
N ASN A 32 3.48 40.25 12.83
CA ASN A 32 2.13 40.76 12.55
C ASN A 32 1.13 40.38 13.66
N LYS A 33 0.86 41.31 14.59
CA LYS A 33 -0.14 41.13 15.67
C LYS A 33 -1.57 40.87 15.16
N ASN A 34 -1.86 41.22 13.90
CA ASN A 34 -3.15 40.97 13.24
C ASN A 34 -3.17 39.67 12.40
N GLY A 35 -2.13 38.82 12.46
CA GLY A 35 -2.01 37.61 11.65
C GLY A 35 -2.70 36.36 12.21
N TRP A 36 -3.44 36.49 13.31
CA TRP A 36 -4.15 35.36 13.91
C TRP A 36 -5.40 35.01 13.10
N SER A 37 -5.57 33.72 12.79
CA SER A 37 -6.76 33.20 12.12
C SER A 37 -8.01 33.31 13.02
N LYS A 38 -9.18 33.22 12.38
CA LYS A 38 -10.46 33.10 13.09
C LYS A 38 -10.45 31.85 13.97
N VAL A 39 -10.98 31.96 15.19
CA VAL A 39 -11.05 30.82 16.11
C VAL A 39 -11.90 29.71 15.49
N LYS A 40 -11.26 28.57 15.21
CA LYS A 40 -11.94 27.35 14.77
C LYS A 40 -12.43 26.61 16.00
N VAL A 41 -13.75 26.46 16.12
CA VAL A 41 -14.37 25.76 17.25
C VAL A 41 -14.16 24.26 17.11
N VAL A 42 -13.55 23.65 18.12
CA VAL A 42 -13.29 22.20 18.19
C VAL A 42 -14.34 21.52 19.05
N PHE A 43 -14.58 22.10 20.23
CA PHE A 43 -15.64 21.68 21.14
C PHE A 43 -16.63 22.82 21.31
N ASP A 44 -17.90 22.54 21.12
CA ASP A 44 -18.98 23.52 21.25
C ASP A 44 -19.83 23.22 22.48
N PHE A 45 -20.55 24.22 22.97
CA PHE A 45 -21.56 24.04 24.00
C PHE A 45 -22.61 23.01 23.55
N ASP A 46 -23.21 22.30 24.51
CA ASP A 46 -24.30 21.33 24.27
C ASP A 46 -23.94 20.09 23.45
N ARG A 47 -22.70 19.98 22.98
CA ARG A 47 -22.20 18.72 22.43
C ARG A 47 -21.74 17.83 23.57
N ARG A 48 -22.00 16.52 23.41
CA ARG A 48 -21.42 15.50 24.29
C ARG A 48 -19.92 15.69 24.31
N VAL A 49 -19.34 15.68 25.50
CA VAL A 49 -17.90 15.58 25.64
C VAL A 49 -17.46 14.30 24.91
N PRO A 50 -16.58 14.39 23.91
CA PRO A 50 -16.13 13.22 23.19
C PRO A 50 -15.40 12.29 24.15
N ALA A 51 -15.57 10.98 23.94
CA ALA A 51 -14.97 9.96 24.80
C ALA A 51 -13.43 9.87 24.67
N GLY A 52 -12.83 10.57 23.71
CA GLY A 52 -11.40 10.55 23.44
C GLY A 52 -10.87 11.94 23.03
N PRO A 53 -9.54 12.09 22.99
CA PRO A 53 -8.91 13.34 22.59
C PRO A 53 -9.21 13.67 21.13
N TYR A 54 -9.40 14.96 20.84
CA TYR A 54 -9.45 15.48 19.49
C TYR A 54 -8.03 15.74 19.00
N GLN A 55 -7.65 15.09 17.92
CA GLN A 55 -6.32 15.19 17.33
C GLN A 55 -6.32 16.27 16.26
N VAL A 56 -5.32 17.16 16.35
CA VAL A 56 -5.03 18.17 15.34
C VAL A 56 -3.68 17.85 14.75
N ASP A 57 -3.69 17.34 13.52
CA ASP A 57 -2.49 17.10 12.76
C ASP A 57 -1.96 18.42 12.21
N LEU A 58 -0.67 18.67 12.42
CA LEU A 58 0.01 19.89 12.03
C LEU A 58 1.18 19.51 11.15
N SER A 59 1.20 20.05 9.92
CA SER A 59 2.25 19.80 8.95
C SER A 59 2.98 21.09 8.56
N ALA A 60 4.32 21.03 8.48
CA ALA A 60 5.15 22.11 8.00
C ALA A 60 4.86 22.47 6.53
N ALA A 61 4.50 21.47 5.71
CA ALA A 61 4.13 21.67 4.32
C ALA A 61 2.82 22.46 4.18
N GLU A 62 1.82 22.16 5.02
CA GLU A 62 0.56 22.92 5.07
C GLU A 62 0.81 24.35 5.56
N CYS A 63 1.64 24.52 6.59
CA CYS A 63 2.03 25.84 7.07
C CYS A 63 2.69 26.68 5.98
N ALA A 64 3.54 26.07 5.13
CA ALA A 64 4.16 26.75 4.00
C ALA A 64 3.15 27.18 2.94
N VAL A 65 2.09 26.39 2.72
CA VAL A 65 0.99 26.75 1.82
C VAL A 65 0.23 27.96 2.36
N PHE A 66 -0.18 27.94 3.63
CA PHE A 66 -0.91 29.06 4.24
C PHE A 66 -0.06 30.34 4.33
N ARG A 67 1.25 30.22 4.54
CA ARG A 67 2.15 31.37 4.62
C ARG A 67 2.39 32.08 3.28
N ASN A 68 2.44 31.33 2.18
CA ASN A 68 2.77 31.85 0.85
C ASN A 68 1.54 32.27 0.02
N LYS A 69 0.35 32.30 0.61
CA LYS A 69 -0.87 32.74 -0.05
C LYS A 69 -1.10 34.24 0.09
N PRO A 70 -1.62 34.92 -0.95
CA PRO A 70 -2.33 36.18 -0.77
C PRO A 70 -3.68 35.91 -0.07
N ASP A 71 -4.05 36.81 0.83
CA ASP A 71 -5.11 36.68 1.85
C ASP A 71 -6.43 36.05 1.37
N ASP A 72 -7.09 35.25 2.24
CA ASP A 72 -8.45 34.67 2.14
C ASP A 72 -8.70 33.30 1.44
N ALA A 73 -7.67 32.52 1.09
CA ALA A 73 -7.91 31.15 0.67
C ALA A 73 -8.04 30.19 1.88
N ASP A 74 -9.19 30.19 2.56
CA ASP A 74 -9.60 29.11 3.45
C ASP A 74 -9.81 27.85 2.61
N PHE A 75 -8.93 26.87 2.77
CA PHE A 75 -9.17 25.54 2.23
C PHE A 75 -10.09 24.80 3.20
N ASP A 76 -11.38 25.13 3.16
CA ASP A 76 -12.43 24.24 3.71
C ASP A 76 -12.53 22.94 2.89
N ASP A 77 -11.95 22.94 1.68
CA ASP A 77 -11.86 21.81 0.77
C ASP A 77 -10.52 21.08 0.94
N GLU A 78 -10.56 19.95 1.63
CA GLU A 78 -9.42 19.10 2.01
C GLU A 78 -8.62 18.63 0.78
N GLU A 79 -9.29 18.31 -0.33
CA GLU A 79 -8.63 17.84 -1.56
C GLU A 79 -7.76 18.93 -2.20
N LYS A 80 -8.22 20.19 -2.14
CA LYS A 80 -7.45 21.34 -2.63
C LYS A 80 -6.26 21.65 -1.72
N LEU A 81 -6.43 21.47 -0.41
CA LEU A 81 -5.33 21.60 0.55
C LEU A 81 -4.26 20.55 0.25
N GLU A 82 -4.62 19.27 0.13
CA GLU A 82 -3.69 18.19 -0.17
C GLU A 82 -2.91 18.42 -1.47
N ALA A 83 -3.61 18.84 -2.54
CA ALA A 83 -2.98 19.12 -3.83
C ALA A 83 -2.00 20.29 -3.75
N ALA A 84 -2.28 21.30 -2.93
CA ALA A 84 -1.37 22.41 -2.68
C ALA A 84 -0.18 21.97 -1.83
N THR A 85 -0.40 21.18 -0.78
CA THR A 85 0.63 20.65 0.12
C THR A 85 1.65 19.79 -0.62
N LYS A 86 1.21 18.93 -1.54
CA LYS A 86 2.10 18.12 -2.40
C LYS A 86 3.13 18.93 -3.19
N LYS A 87 2.84 20.20 -3.51
CA LYS A 87 3.81 21.09 -4.20
C LYS A 87 4.96 21.52 -3.28
N TYR A 88 4.71 21.57 -1.97
CA TYR A 88 5.67 21.99 -0.96
C TYR A 88 6.40 20.82 -0.28
N GLU A 89 5.95 19.58 -0.45
CA GLU A 89 6.62 18.38 0.08
C GLU A 89 7.98 18.07 -0.59
N GLY A 90 8.25 18.66 -1.75
CA GLY A 90 9.47 18.43 -2.51
C GLY A 90 10.74 18.89 -1.77
N ALA A 91 11.87 18.20 -2.02
CA ALA A 91 13.16 18.51 -1.40
C ALA A 91 13.65 19.96 -1.66
N LYS A 92 13.20 20.59 -2.75
CA LYS A 92 13.52 22.00 -3.07
C LYS A 92 12.84 23.00 -2.15
N MET A 93 11.71 22.62 -1.56
CA MET A 93 10.89 23.46 -0.68
C MET A 93 11.16 23.19 0.81
N ILE A 94 12.25 22.52 1.14
CA ILE A 94 12.67 22.31 2.54
C ILE A 94 12.91 23.66 3.26
N PRO A 95 13.66 24.62 2.68
CA PRO A 95 13.92 25.88 3.39
C PRO A 95 12.63 26.67 3.69
N THR A 96 11.69 26.69 2.75
CA THR A 96 10.41 27.39 2.93
C THR A 96 9.52 26.70 3.96
N ARG A 97 9.54 25.36 4.04
CA ARG A 97 8.86 24.60 5.10
C ARG A 97 9.49 24.80 6.48
N GLU A 98 10.81 24.79 6.59
CA GLU A 98 11.50 25.03 7.85
C GLU A 98 11.22 26.45 8.38
N GLU A 99 11.22 27.44 7.49
CA GLU A 99 10.87 28.82 7.86
C GLU A 99 9.40 28.92 8.30
N ALA A 100 8.48 28.27 7.59
CA ALA A 100 7.07 28.23 7.93
C ALA A 100 6.82 27.55 9.29
N ALA A 101 7.46 26.40 9.54
CA ALA A 101 7.39 25.69 10.82
C ALA A 101 7.90 26.53 11.99
N ARG A 102 9.00 27.27 11.82
CA ARG A 102 9.53 28.20 12.84
C ARG A 102 8.60 29.38 13.11
N GLY A 103 7.92 29.86 12.08
CA GLY A 103 6.97 30.96 12.18
C GLY A 103 5.59 30.56 12.71
N PHE A 104 5.29 29.25 12.74
CA PHE A 104 3.97 28.75 13.11
C PHE A 104 3.76 28.81 14.62
N SER A 105 2.62 29.40 15.01
CA SER A 105 2.21 29.52 16.41
C SER A 105 0.74 29.13 16.55
N LEU A 106 0.42 28.46 17.64
CA LEU A 106 -0.92 27.96 17.92
C LEU A 106 -1.34 28.38 19.32
N GLN A 107 -2.59 28.81 19.48
CA GLN A 107 -3.14 29.15 20.77
C GLN A 107 -4.52 28.53 20.97
N VAL A 108 -4.70 27.90 22.13
CA VAL A 108 -5.98 27.35 22.55
C VAL A 108 -6.79 28.48 23.18
N MET A 109 -8.05 28.56 22.79
CA MET A 109 -9.01 29.55 23.26
C MET A 109 -10.18 28.83 23.92
N GLN A 110 -10.70 29.39 24.99
CA GLN A 110 -11.87 28.89 25.69
C GLN A 110 -12.93 29.96 25.81
N LEU A 111 -14.18 29.52 25.66
CA LEU A 111 -15.37 30.32 25.82
C LEU A 111 -16.14 29.75 27.01
N SER A 112 -16.19 30.51 28.09
CA SER A 112 -16.81 30.06 29.35
C SER A 112 -18.33 30.25 29.38
N GLU A 113 -18.83 31.24 28.63
CA GLU A 113 -20.26 31.59 28.59
C GLU A 113 -20.76 31.66 27.15
N ARG A 114 -22.04 31.32 26.94
CA ARG A 114 -22.67 31.38 25.62
C ARG A 114 -22.70 32.82 25.11
N GLY A 115 -22.06 33.07 23.97
CA GLY A 115 -21.96 34.41 23.39
C GLY A 115 -20.98 35.34 24.12
N GLY A 116 -20.16 34.81 25.03
CA GLY A 116 -19.08 35.55 25.69
C GLY A 116 -17.89 35.83 24.77
N THR A 117 -16.79 36.29 25.36
CA THR A 117 -15.54 36.53 24.64
C THR A 117 -14.61 35.31 24.74
N TRP A 118 -13.89 35.03 23.64
CA TRP A 118 -12.86 34.00 23.63
C TRP A 118 -11.68 34.42 24.50
N MET A 119 -11.37 33.62 25.51
CA MET A 119 -10.24 33.84 26.41
C MET A 119 -9.09 32.90 26.04
N PRO A 120 -7.84 33.39 26.00
CA PRO A 120 -6.69 32.53 25.77
C PRO A 120 -6.45 31.59 26.95
N VAL A 121 -6.18 30.33 26.67
CA VAL A 121 -5.84 29.32 27.67
C VAL A 121 -4.39 28.91 27.50
N GLY A 122 -3.59 29.20 28.54
CA GLY A 122 -2.15 28.95 28.53
C GLY A 122 -1.36 29.85 27.58
N ASP A 123 -0.10 29.48 27.40
CA ASP A 123 0.83 30.21 26.55
C ASP A 123 0.69 29.84 25.07
N ILE A 124 1.23 30.69 24.19
CA ILE A 124 1.30 30.43 22.76
C ILE A 124 2.26 29.26 22.53
N MET A 125 1.77 28.20 21.89
CA MET A 125 2.55 27.01 21.58
C MET A 125 3.22 27.14 20.21
N LYS A 126 4.44 26.60 20.09
CA LYS A 126 5.16 26.45 18.82
C LYS A 126 5.36 24.96 18.52
N PRO A 127 4.33 24.29 17.99
CA PRO A 127 4.29 22.83 17.94
C PRO A 127 5.28 22.21 16.95
N LEU A 128 5.71 22.98 15.94
CA LEU A 128 6.63 22.52 14.89
C LEU A 128 8.10 22.89 15.16
N THR A 129 8.43 23.30 16.38
CA THR A 129 9.81 23.58 16.79
C THR A 129 10.18 22.73 17.99
N ILE A 130 11.33 22.05 17.91
CA ILE A 130 11.94 21.34 19.03
C ILE A 130 13.24 22.04 19.38
N GLU A 131 13.52 22.19 20.67
CA GLU A 131 14.80 22.68 21.16
C GLU A 131 15.84 21.55 21.02
N ASP A 132 16.95 21.82 20.34
CA ASP A 132 18.00 20.83 20.16
C ASP A 132 18.67 20.56 21.52
N SER A 133 18.36 19.41 22.12
CA SER A 133 18.96 18.97 23.40
C SER A 133 20.49 18.82 23.37
N GLN A 134 21.13 18.94 22.20
CA GLN A 134 22.59 18.92 22.05
C GLN A 134 23.25 20.30 21.92
N ALA A 135 22.48 21.39 21.84
CA ALA A 135 23.01 22.74 21.79
C ALA A 135 23.14 23.30 23.22
N ASP A 136 24.38 23.58 23.64
CA ASP A 136 24.69 24.23 24.92
C ASP A 136 23.78 25.44 25.17
N ASP A 137 23.12 25.47 26.34
CA ASP A 137 22.23 26.49 26.95
C ASP A 137 22.38 27.94 26.43
N LYS A 138 22.01 28.16 25.17
CA LYS A 138 21.84 29.49 24.58
C LYS A 138 20.47 29.50 23.95
N GLU A 139 19.56 30.25 24.59
CA GLU A 139 18.26 30.67 24.08
C GLU A 139 18.40 31.57 22.83
N SER A 140 18.99 31.06 21.75
CA SER A 140 18.89 31.70 20.45
C SER A 140 17.91 30.90 19.58
N ASP A 141 17.04 31.57 18.84
CA ASP A 141 16.10 30.94 17.89
C ASP A 141 16.81 30.06 16.82
N GLU A 142 18.14 30.11 16.76
CA GLU A 142 18.99 29.26 15.91
C GLU A 142 19.14 27.82 16.42
N SER A 143 18.94 27.56 17.73
CA SER A 143 18.98 26.21 18.32
C SER A 143 17.65 25.44 18.17
N ARG A 144 16.62 26.08 17.60
CA ARG A 144 15.31 25.46 17.35
C ARG A 144 15.27 24.76 16.00
N VAL A 145 15.09 23.44 16.06
CA VAL A 145 14.96 22.56 14.90
C VAL A 145 13.50 22.51 14.46
N ALA A 146 13.26 22.83 13.19
CA ALA A 146 11.93 22.73 12.58
C ALA A 146 11.57 21.26 12.35
N CYS A 147 10.36 20.88 12.78
CA CYS A 147 9.81 19.54 12.61
C CYS A 147 8.83 19.51 11.44
N GLU A 148 8.74 18.36 10.78
CA GLU A 148 7.81 18.18 9.65
C GLU A 148 6.36 18.06 10.11
N SER A 149 6.14 17.30 11.18
CA SER A 149 4.80 16.96 11.66
C SER A 149 4.74 16.96 13.18
N ALA A 150 3.62 17.42 13.71
CA ALA A 150 3.25 17.34 15.11
C ALA A 150 1.75 17.07 15.23
N VAL A 151 1.36 16.34 16.27
CA VAL A 151 -0.03 16.06 16.60
C VAL A 151 -0.34 16.71 17.93
N LEU A 152 -1.32 17.62 17.94
CA LEU A 152 -1.84 18.21 19.16
C LEU A 152 -3.12 17.48 19.56
N GLU A 153 -3.08 16.80 20.69
CA GLU A 153 -4.25 16.18 21.30
C GLU A 153 -4.90 17.15 22.28
N LEU A 154 -6.18 17.45 22.06
CA LEU A 154 -7.00 18.27 22.93
C LEU A 154 -8.08 17.40 23.56
N SER A 155 -8.13 17.36 24.89
CA SER A 155 -9.26 16.73 25.58
C SER A 155 -9.85 17.67 26.63
N VAL A 156 -11.17 17.63 26.74
CA VAL A 156 -11.94 18.47 27.68
C VAL A 156 -12.63 17.55 28.65
N GLY A 157 -12.37 17.73 29.95
CA GLY A 157 -13.08 17.00 31.00
C GLY A 157 -14.50 17.54 31.22
N ALA A 158 -15.35 16.76 31.90
CA ALA A 158 -16.71 17.18 32.26
C ALA A 158 -16.75 18.45 33.12
N ALA A 159 -15.68 18.72 33.89
CA ALA A 159 -15.51 19.94 34.68
C ALA A 159 -15.04 21.16 33.85
N GLY A 160 -14.88 21.03 32.53
CA GLY A 160 -14.36 22.09 31.66
C GLY A 160 -12.83 22.27 31.73
N VAL A 161 -12.11 21.30 32.31
CA VAL A 161 -10.65 21.29 32.35
C VAL A 161 -10.11 20.85 30.99
N ILE A 162 -9.29 21.69 30.37
CA ILE A 162 -8.65 21.42 29.08
C ILE A 162 -7.29 20.78 29.36
N THR A 163 -7.02 19.64 28.74
CA THR A 163 -5.70 19.03 28.71
C THR A 163 -5.17 19.03 27.28
N THR A 164 -3.92 19.42 27.13
CA THR A 164 -3.23 19.51 25.85
C THR A 164 -2.02 18.59 25.90
N THR A 165 -1.91 17.68 24.94
CA THR A 165 -0.72 16.85 24.77
C THR A 165 -0.16 17.10 23.38
N LEU A 166 1.09 17.55 23.31
CA LEU A 166 1.77 17.75 22.05
C LEU A 166 2.71 16.57 21.80
N MET A 167 2.47 15.82 20.72
CA MET A 167 3.36 14.78 20.24
C MET A 167 4.08 15.29 18.99
N THR A 168 5.40 15.22 18.98
CA THR A 168 6.22 15.60 17.83
C THR A 168 7.00 14.38 17.35
N ASP A 169 7.24 14.29 16.04
CA ASP A 169 7.96 13.15 15.47
C ASP A 169 9.46 13.13 15.83
N GLY A 170 9.97 14.18 16.48
CA GLY A 170 11.37 14.31 16.89
C GLY A 170 12.36 14.39 15.72
N LYS A 171 11.87 14.47 14.48
CA LYS A 171 12.67 14.48 13.25
C LYS A 171 12.61 15.85 12.60
N SER A 172 13.77 16.35 12.19
CA SER A 172 13.82 17.57 11.37
C SER A 172 13.19 17.35 10.00
N VAL A 173 12.71 18.43 9.37
CA VAL A 173 12.17 18.44 7.99
C VAL A 173 13.12 17.73 7.01
N LEU A 174 14.42 17.99 7.13
CA LEU A 174 15.48 17.33 6.35
C LEU A 174 15.53 15.81 6.58
N GLN A 175 15.50 15.37 7.84
CA GLN A 175 15.54 13.95 8.19
C GLN A 175 14.27 13.22 7.76
N ALA A 176 13.10 13.82 7.96
CA ALA A 176 11.81 13.29 7.53
C ALA A 176 11.79 13.09 6.00
N THR A 177 12.19 14.10 5.23
CA THR A 177 12.25 14.02 3.76
C THR A 177 13.25 12.96 3.29
N LYS A 178 14.43 12.84 3.93
CA LYS A 178 15.42 11.81 3.60
C LYS A 178 14.91 10.41 3.92
N SER A 179 14.22 10.24 5.04
CA SER A 179 13.63 8.97 5.48
C SER A 179 12.52 8.51 4.52
N ALA A 180 11.60 9.41 4.15
CA ALA A 180 10.52 9.13 3.20
C ALA A 180 11.05 8.73 1.82
N ARG A 181 12.14 9.35 1.36
CA ARG A 181 12.77 8.94 0.10
C ARG A 181 13.36 7.53 0.19
N ASN A 182 14.01 7.21 1.30
CA ASN A 182 14.66 5.91 1.49
C ASN A 182 13.64 4.76 1.63
N SER A 183 12.51 4.98 2.31
CA SER A 183 11.45 3.98 2.42
C SER A 183 10.82 3.67 1.05
N THR A 184 10.53 4.70 0.26
CA THR A 184 9.98 4.54 -1.09
C THR A 184 10.92 3.78 -2.01
N ILE A 185 12.22 4.09 -1.99
CA ILE A 185 13.23 3.37 -2.79
C ILE A 185 13.29 1.89 -2.36
N ARG A 186 13.29 1.59 -1.06
CA ARG A 186 13.27 0.22 -0.56
C ARG A 186 12.03 -0.54 -1.02
N TYR A 187 10.86 0.08 -0.95
CA TYR A 187 9.61 -0.53 -1.42
C TYR A 187 9.69 -0.94 -2.89
N TYR A 188 10.06 -0.01 -3.78
CA TYR A 188 10.18 -0.31 -5.21
C TYR A 188 11.29 -1.34 -5.51
N PHE A 189 12.39 -1.32 -4.76
CA PHE A 189 13.44 -2.34 -4.89
C PHE A 189 12.91 -3.73 -4.54
N PHE A 190 12.14 -3.88 -3.46
CA PHE A 190 11.52 -5.16 -3.10
C PHE A 190 10.49 -5.63 -4.12
N VAL A 191 9.67 -4.71 -4.66
CA VAL A 191 8.72 -5.03 -5.74
C VAL A 191 9.46 -5.55 -6.98
N LEU A 192 10.55 -4.89 -7.39
CA LEU A 192 11.36 -5.32 -8.53
C LEU A 192 11.98 -6.70 -8.30
N LEU A 193 12.51 -6.95 -7.09
CA LEU A 193 13.07 -8.25 -6.73
C LEU A 193 11.99 -9.34 -6.76
N ALA A 194 10.79 -9.06 -6.26
CA ALA A 194 9.67 -9.99 -6.33
C ALA A 194 9.28 -10.32 -7.78
N ILE A 195 9.19 -9.31 -8.65
CA ILE A 195 8.89 -9.50 -10.08
C ILE A 195 9.97 -10.36 -10.75
N LEU A 196 11.25 -10.09 -10.48
CA LEU A 196 12.34 -10.91 -11.04
C LEU A 196 12.33 -12.34 -10.49
N PHE A 197 12.01 -12.52 -9.21
CA PHE A 197 11.96 -13.85 -8.59
C PHE A 197 10.80 -14.69 -9.16
N PHE A 198 9.57 -14.17 -9.13
CA PHE A 198 8.41 -14.88 -9.65
C PHE A 198 8.45 -15.02 -11.17
N GLY A 199 8.86 -13.97 -11.89
CA GLY A 199 9.04 -14.02 -13.34
C GLY A 199 10.11 -15.01 -13.76
N GLY A 200 11.27 -15.00 -13.10
CA GLY A 200 12.35 -15.96 -13.36
C GLY A 200 11.96 -17.40 -13.02
N PHE A 201 11.21 -17.60 -11.93
CA PHE A 201 10.69 -18.92 -11.56
C PHE A 201 9.66 -19.44 -12.57
N LEU A 202 8.75 -18.59 -13.05
CA LEU A 202 7.77 -18.96 -14.08
C LEU A 202 8.44 -19.35 -15.40
N VAL A 203 9.41 -18.55 -15.88
CA VAL A 203 10.15 -18.87 -17.11
C VAL A 203 10.92 -20.19 -16.95
N LYS A 204 11.57 -20.40 -15.81
CA LYS A 204 12.26 -21.65 -15.52
C LYS A 204 11.30 -22.84 -15.49
N SER A 205 10.16 -22.72 -14.81
CA SER A 205 9.13 -23.77 -14.74
C SER A 205 8.60 -24.10 -16.13
N TYR A 206 8.29 -23.09 -16.94
CA TYR A 206 7.81 -23.28 -18.31
C TYR A 206 8.84 -23.95 -19.21
N TRP A 207 10.12 -23.57 -19.08
CA TRP A 207 11.20 -24.18 -19.87
C TRP A 207 11.49 -25.62 -19.44
N GLU A 208 11.45 -25.91 -18.13
CA GLU A 208 11.58 -27.27 -17.62
C GLU A 208 10.45 -28.18 -18.11
N GLU A 209 9.21 -27.68 -18.13
CA GLU A 209 8.04 -28.40 -18.65
C GLU A 209 8.15 -28.64 -20.17
N LYS A 210 8.49 -27.60 -20.96
CA LYS A 210 8.73 -27.74 -22.41
C LYS A 210 9.81 -28.77 -22.75
N VAL A 211 10.93 -28.74 -22.03
CA VAL A 211 12.02 -29.71 -22.24
C VAL A 211 11.58 -31.12 -21.83
N TYR A 212 10.79 -31.25 -20.77
CA TYR A 212 10.25 -32.53 -20.31
C TYR A 212 9.28 -33.15 -21.32
N GLU A 213 8.35 -32.37 -21.88
CA GLU A 213 7.44 -32.82 -22.94
C GLU A 213 8.19 -33.25 -24.19
N ARG A 214 9.14 -32.43 -24.67
CA ARG A 214 9.96 -32.76 -25.84
C ARG A 214 10.69 -34.08 -25.68
N ASP A 215 11.33 -34.28 -24.52
CA ASP A 215 12.08 -35.50 -24.26
C ASP A 215 11.16 -36.72 -24.08
N THR A 216 9.93 -36.52 -23.60
CA THR A 216 8.90 -37.57 -23.53
C THR A 216 8.46 -38.01 -24.93
N ARG A 217 8.19 -37.05 -25.83
CA ARG A 217 7.87 -37.33 -27.23
C ARG A 217 9.00 -38.07 -27.95
N ARG A 218 10.25 -37.70 -27.67
CA ARG A 218 11.44 -38.41 -28.18
C ARG A 218 11.48 -39.89 -27.76
N VAL A 219 11.12 -40.20 -26.51
CA VAL A 219 11.05 -41.59 -26.02
C VAL A 219 9.91 -42.35 -26.69
N LEU A 220 8.74 -41.72 -26.86
CA LEU A 220 7.59 -42.34 -27.52
C LEU A 220 7.87 -42.65 -29.00
N ALA A 221 8.44 -41.69 -29.73
CA ALA A 221 8.84 -41.88 -31.12
C ALA A 221 9.87 -43.04 -31.24
N PHE A 222 10.84 -43.10 -30.32
CA PHE A 222 11.80 -44.20 -30.31
C PHE A 222 11.15 -45.58 -30.13
N TYR A 223 10.18 -45.73 -29.22
CA TYR A 223 9.51 -47.02 -29.06
C TYR A 223 8.62 -47.38 -30.25
N LYS A 224 7.96 -46.39 -30.87
CA LYS A 224 7.14 -46.57 -32.08
C LYS A 224 7.95 -47.12 -33.26
N HIS A 225 9.19 -46.64 -33.45
CA HIS A 225 10.03 -47.07 -34.57
C HIS A 225 10.94 -48.26 -34.24
N ALA A 226 11.51 -48.35 -33.03
CA ALA A 226 12.44 -49.43 -32.69
C ALA A 226 11.75 -50.75 -32.34
N VAL A 227 10.53 -50.71 -31.78
CA VAL A 227 9.75 -51.92 -31.44
C VAL A 227 8.23 -51.64 -31.60
N PRO A 228 7.73 -51.51 -32.84
CA PRO A 228 6.32 -51.25 -33.09
C PRO A 228 5.45 -52.37 -32.49
N GLY A 229 4.36 -51.99 -31.80
CA GLY A 229 3.42 -52.94 -31.17
C GLY A 229 3.86 -53.55 -29.84
N SER A 230 4.95 -53.06 -29.23
CA SER A 230 5.33 -53.45 -27.87
C SER A 230 4.42 -52.79 -26.82
N ILE A 231 4.38 -53.35 -25.59
CA ILE A 231 3.65 -52.75 -24.45
C ILE A 231 4.13 -51.31 -24.14
N HIS A 232 5.34 -50.95 -24.58
CA HIS A 232 5.93 -49.63 -24.39
C HIS A 232 5.65 -48.65 -25.54
N ASP A 233 5.01 -49.13 -26.60
CA ASP A 233 4.55 -48.33 -27.72
C ASP A 233 3.25 -47.59 -27.32
N GLY A 234 3.24 -46.27 -27.46
CA GLY A 234 2.10 -45.42 -27.06
C GLY A 234 1.87 -45.22 -25.55
N ASP A 235 2.62 -45.85 -24.64
CA ASP A 235 2.47 -45.62 -23.19
C ASP A 235 3.16 -44.31 -22.73
N GLU A 236 2.40 -43.22 -22.79
CA GLU A 236 2.83 -41.89 -22.36
C GLU A 236 3.22 -41.84 -20.88
N ARG A 237 2.54 -42.59 -20.00
CA ARG A 237 2.80 -42.54 -18.55
C ARG A 237 4.16 -43.17 -18.24
N GLN A 238 4.48 -44.27 -18.89
CA GLN A 238 5.76 -44.93 -18.74
C GLN A 238 6.90 -44.12 -19.36
N ALA A 239 6.69 -43.49 -20.52
CA ALA A 239 7.66 -42.58 -21.14
C ALA A 239 7.95 -41.37 -20.25
N ARG A 240 6.91 -40.72 -19.72
CA ARG A 240 7.02 -39.61 -18.74
C ARG A 240 7.83 -40.04 -17.52
N TYR A 241 7.54 -41.21 -16.96
CA TYR A 241 8.28 -41.74 -15.80
C TYR A 241 9.76 -42.00 -16.11
N LEU A 242 10.09 -42.54 -17.29
CA LEU A 242 11.47 -42.76 -17.72
C LEU A 242 12.24 -41.44 -17.83
N VAL A 243 11.67 -40.43 -18.48
CA VAL A 243 12.30 -39.10 -18.61
C VAL A 243 12.49 -38.47 -17.22
N TRP A 244 11.50 -38.58 -16.33
CA TRP A 244 11.58 -38.05 -14.96
C TRP A 244 12.66 -38.76 -14.15
N LYS A 245 12.71 -40.10 -14.19
CA LYS A 245 13.70 -40.93 -13.48
C LYS A 245 15.14 -40.59 -13.89
N TYR A 246 15.34 -40.18 -15.15
CA TYR A 246 16.63 -39.78 -15.69
C TYR A 246 16.78 -38.26 -15.89
N ARG A 247 15.97 -37.42 -15.21
CA ARG A 247 15.97 -35.95 -15.41
C ARG A 247 17.35 -35.28 -15.35
N ASN A 248 18.25 -35.81 -14.51
CA ASN A 248 19.63 -35.30 -14.33
C ASN A 248 20.70 -36.15 -15.07
N LYS A 249 20.29 -37.21 -15.78
CA LYS A 249 21.19 -38.20 -16.43
C LYS A 249 20.61 -38.66 -17.78
N LYS A 250 20.10 -37.73 -18.58
CA LYS A 250 19.41 -38.02 -19.85
C LYS A 250 20.32 -38.72 -20.85
N ASP A 251 21.60 -38.35 -20.94
CA ASP A 251 22.58 -39.03 -21.82
C ASP A 251 22.74 -40.52 -21.49
N LYS A 252 22.60 -40.89 -20.20
CA LYS A 252 22.65 -42.28 -19.77
C LYS A 252 21.38 -43.05 -20.14
N LEU A 253 20.23 -42.36 -20.23
CA LEU A 253 18.99 -42.95 -20.72
C LEU A 253 19.11 -43.26 -22.20
N TRP A 254 19.55 -42.29 -23.01
CA TRP A 254 19.70 -42.44 -24.47
C TRP A 254 20.65 -43.58 -24.81
N ARG A 255 21.88 -43.58 -24.26
CA ARG A 255 22.85 -44.66 -24.49
C ARG A 255 22.34 -46.04 -24.08
N ARG A 256 21.51 -46.13 -23.04
CA ARG A 256 20.93 -47.42 -22.61
C ARG A 256 19.85 -47.91 -23.58
N LEU A 257 19.04 -47.00 -24.11
CA LEU A 257 18.03 -47.33 -25.11
C LEU A 257 18.70 -47.78 -26.42
N GLU A 258 19.75 -47.06 -26.85
CA GLU A 258 20.53 -47.41 -28.03
C GLU A 258 21.21 -48.78 -27.91
N VAL A 259 21.83 -49.06 -26.75
CA VAL A 259 22.47 -50.37 -26.51
C VAL A 259 21.43 -51.50 -26.38
N LYS A 260 20.25 -51.22 -25.83
CA LYS A 260 19.22 -52.25 -25.59
C LYS A 260 18.49 -52.67 -26.87
N TYR A 261 18.22 -51.73 -27.78
CA TYR A 261 17.43 -52.00 -28.98
C TYR A 261 18.24 -51.85 -30.28
N GLY A 262 19.50 -51.42 -30.23
CA GLY A 262 20.39 -51.36 -31.39
C GLY A 262 20.15 -50.20 -32.37
N HIS A 263 19.19 -49.32 -32.08
CA HIS A 263 18.84 -48.15 -32.91
C HIS A 263 19.22 -46.83 -32.22
N PRO A 264 19.68 -45.80 -32.97
CA PRO A 264 19.94 -44.48 -32.39
C PRO A 264 18.65 -43.83 -31.89
N VAL A 265 18.70 -43.10 -30.77
CA VAL A 265 17.52 -42.37 -30.28
C VAL A 265 17.43 -41.03 -31.00
N LEU A 266 16.61 -40.95 -32.05
CA LEU A 266 16.39 -39.73 -32.83
C LEU A 266 15.23 -38.89 -32.25
N GLN A 267 15.21 -37.59 -32.52
CA GLN A 267 14.06 -36.73 -32.20
C GLN A 267 12.86 -37.08 -33.10
N GLU A 268 11.65 -36.72 -32.68
CA GLU A 268 10.40 -37.09 -33.36
C GLU A 268 10.40 -36.75 -34.86
N TRP A 269 10.99 -35.61 -35.25
CA TRP A 269 11.11 -35.17 -36.65
C TRP A 269 12.36 -35.68 -37.39
N GLU A 270 13.23 -36.45 -36.73
CA GLU A 270 14.48 -36.98 -37.31
C GLU A 270 14.32 -38.45 -37.77
N TRP A 271 13.18 -39.08 -37.47
CA TRP A 271 12.87 -40.40 -37.98
C TRP A 271 12.52 -40.30 -39.46
N PRO A 272 13.06 -41.19 -40.32
CA PRO A 272 12.62 -41.26 -41.71
C PRO A 272 11.12 -41.57 -41.73
N GLU A 273 10.35 -40.76 -42.46
CA GLU A 273 8.95 -41.04 -42.73
C GLU A 273 8.89 -42.37 -43.49
N ASP A 274 8.34 -43.41 -42.88
CA ASP A 274 8.04 -44.65 -43.58
C ASP A 274 6.87 -44.35 -44.54
N ASP A 275 7.19 -44.12 -45.83
CA ASP A 275 6.28 -43.89 -46.97
C ASP A 275 5.24 -45.02 -47.21
N GLU A 276 5.05 -45.96 -46.28
CA GLU A 276 4.17 -47.13 -46.44
C GLU A 276 2.88 -47.09 -45.59
N LYS A 277 2.52 -45.95 -44.98
CA LYS A 277 1.25 -45.81 -44.22
C LYS A 277 0.22 -44.83 -44.78
N GLU A 278 0.37 -44.37 -46.01
CA GLU A 278 -0.61 -43.50 -46.68
C GLU A 278 -1.55 -44.23 -47.68
N LYS A 279 -1.81 -45.54 -47.52
CA LYS A 279 -2.70 -46.27 -48.47
C LYS A 279 -3.90 -47.01 -47.89
N GLU A 280 -4.18 -46.95 -46.58
CA GLU A 280 -5.35 -47.65 -46.04
C GLU A 280 -6.33 -46.82 -45.21
N ASP A 281 -6.07 -45.54 -44.91
CA ASP A 281 -6.98 -44.69 -44.13
C ASP A 281 -7.63 -43.55 -44.94
N GLU A 282 -7.82 -43.75 -46.25
CA GLU A 282 -8.54 -42.80 -47.13
C GLU A 282 -9.79 -43.46 -47.76
N GLU A 283 -10.63 -44.11 -46.96
CA GLU A 283 -12.05 -44.35 -47.32
C GLU A 283 -12.85 -44.86 -46.11
N THR A 284 -13.45 -43.93 -45.35
CA THR A 284 -14.78 -44.05 -44.72
C THR A 284 -15.09 -42.76 -43.97
N VAL A 285 -15.48 -41.74 -44.73
CA VAL A 285 -16.34 -40.67 -44.25
C VAL A 285 -17.75 -41.24 -44.37
N ASP A 286 -18.37 -41.63 -43.26
CA ASP A 286 -19.81 -41.84 -43.18
C ASP A 286 -20.36 -40.96 -42.05
N ASP A 287 -21.12 -39.96 -42.49
CA ASP A 287 -21.78 -38.90 -41.73
C ASP A 287 -22.75 -39.44 -40.67
N LEU A 288 -22.56 -39.06 -39.41
CA LEU A 288 -23.60 -39.16 -38.37
C LEU A 288 -23.45 -38.04 -37.32
N ASP A 289 -24.19 -36.95 -37.52
CA ASP A 289 -24.82 -36.10 -36.48
C ASP A 289 -25.66 -35.04 -37.21
N SER A 290 -26.91 -35.34 -37.58
CA SER A 290 -28.14 -35.09 -36.80
C SER A 290 -28.26 -33.65 -36.28
N GLU A 291 -28.85 -32.79 -37.12
CA GLU A 291 -29.37 -31.48 -36.75
C GLU A 291 -30.43 -31.63 -35.65
N SER A 292 -30.18 -31.03 -34.48
CA SER A 292 -31.21 -30.77 -33.48
C SER A 292 -31.85 -29.41 -33.79
N GLU A 293 -33.01 -29.45 -34.44
CA GLU A 293 -33.92 -28.30 -34.57
C GLU A 293 -34.53 -27.97 -33.20
N ASP A 294 -34.23 -26.77 -32.71
CA ASP A 294 -35.05 -26.04 -31.75
C ASP A 294 -36.30 -25.52 -32.49
N ASP A 295 -37.50 -25.87 -32.05
CA ASP A 295 -38.68 -25.02 -32.28
C ASP A 295 -39.79 -25.24 -31.22
N GLU A 296 -40.41 -24.12 -30.88
CA GLU A 296 -41.23 -23.80 -29.71
C GLU A 296 -42.58 -24.55 -29.56
N PRO A 297 -43.17 -24.55 -28.35
CA PRO A 297 -44.53 -25.03 -28.13
C PRO A 297 -45.58 -23.95 -28.43
N GLU A 298 -46.50 -24.23 -29.36
CA GLU A 298 -47.80 -23.55 -29.45
C GLU A 298 -48.96 -24.54 -29.26
N PHE A 299 -49.84 -24.15 -28.32
CA PHE A 299 -51.18 -24.68 -27.94
C PHE A 299 -51.27 -25.89 -26.99
#